data_AF-A0A2V7D186-F1
#
_entry.id   AF-A0A2V7D186-F1
#
_cell.length_a   1.000
_cell.length_b   1.000
_cell.length_c   1.000
_cell.angle_alpha   90.00
_cell.angle_beta   90.00
_cell.angle_gamma   90.00
#
_symmetry.space_group_name_H-M   'P 1'
#
loop_
_entity.id
_entity.type
_entity.pdbx_description
1 polymer ?
#
loop_
_entity_poly.entity_id
_entity_poly.type
_entity_poly.pdbx_seq_one_letter_code
_entity_poly.pdbx_strand_id
1 'polypeptide(L)'
;MIRYWPALLSVVLALGAIAGYVAFLRVPSVRNHPELYLVAFTLATAIAAVACWRAPRWPNFVAVALSAVLLALGGYFNFVLARVPATPTVLRVGEPAPDFTLPDATGAAVSLASFRDRAPVVLVFYRGYW
;
A
#
# COMPACT_ATOMS: atom_id res chain seq x y z
N MET A 1 -30.05 3.05 -25.55
CA MET A 1 -28.89 2.65 -24.73
C MET A 1 -27.70 3.54 -25.07
N ILE A 2 -27.06 4.17 -24.08
CA ILE A 2 -26.01 5.18 -24.29
C ILE A 2 -24.81 4.54 -25.01
N ARG A 3 -24.40 5.10 -26.15
CA ARG A 3 -23.36 4.54 -27.04
C ARG A 3 -21.93 4.56 -26.45
N TYR A 4 -21.79 4.99 -25.20
CA TYR A 4 -20.53 5.13 -24.43
C TYR A 4 -20.50 4.23 -23.19
N TRP A 5 -21.46 3.32 -23.03
CA TRP A 5 -21.55 2.45 -21.85
C TRP A 5 -20.25 1.73 -21.47
N PRO A 6 -19.43 1.19 -22.41
CA PRO A 6 -18.15 0.57 -22.03
C PRO A 6 -17.13 1.54 -21.42
N ALA A 7 -17.04 2.77 -21.93
CA ALA A 7 -16.15 3.80 -21.37
C ALA A 7 -16.67 4.32 -20.01
N LEU A 8 -17.99 4.39 -19.84
CA LEU A 8 -18.57 4.70 -18.54
C LEU A 8 -18.29 3.57 -17.53
N LEU A 9 -18.42 2.31 -17.96
CA LEU A 9 -18.11 1.14 -17.13
C LEU A 9 -16.66 1.13 -16.66
N SER A 10 -15.68 1.44 -17.53
CA SER A 10 -14.28 1.50 -17.12
C SER A 10 -14.02 2.60 -16.09
N VAL A 11 -14.64 3.77 -16.25
CA VAL A 11 -14.51 4.88 -15.29
C VAL A 11 -15.14 4.51 -13.95
N VAL A 12 -16.35 3.95 -13.97
CA VAL A 12 -17.04 3.49 -12.76
C VAL A 12 -16.23 2.41 -12.04
N LEU A 13 -15.65 1.46 -12.78
CA LEU A 13 -14.80 0.42 -12.19
C LEU A 13 -13.56 1.02 -11.51
N ALA A 14 -12.88 1.96 -12.16
CA ALA A 14 -11.70 2.60 -11.60
C ALA A 14 -12.04 3.44 -10.35
N LEU A 15 -13.09 4.27 -10.41
CA LEU A 15 -13.52 5.06 -9.25
C LEU A 15 -14.04 4.18 -8.11
N GLY A 16 -14.75 3.10 -8.44
CA GLY A 16 -15.22 2.10 -7.49
C GLY A 16 -14.07 1.39 -6.77
N ALA A 17 -12.97 1.11 -7.48
CA ALA A 17 -11.77 0.54 -6.86
C ALA A 17 -11.13 1.49 -5.84
N ILE A 18 -11.06 2.79 -6.15
CA ILE A 18 -10.56 3.82 -5.22
C ILE A 18 -11.49 3.92 -4.01
N ALA A 19 -12.79 4.09 -4.25
CA ALA A 19 -13.78 4.21 -3.18
C ALA A 19 -13.80 2.97 -2.28
N GLY A 20 -13.73 1.77 -2.87
CA GLY A 20 -13.64 0.50 -2.16
C GLY A 20 -12.39 0.43 -1.30
N TYR A 21 -11.21 0.73 -1.87
CA TYR A 21 -9.97 0.73 -1.10
C TYR A 21 -10.04 1.69 0.10
N VAL A 22 -10.55 2.91 -0.10
CA VAL A 22 -10.74 3.91 0.97
C VAL A 22 -11.72 3.43 2.04
N ALA A 23 -12.87 2.89 1.63
CA ALA A 23 -13.89 2.38 2.56
C ALA A 23 -13.37 1.22 3.42
N PHE A 24 -12.48 0.40 2.88
CA PHE A 24 -11.90 -0.76 3.55
C PHE A 24 -10.49 -0.53 4.12
N LEU A 25 -10.04 0.71 4.29
CA LEU A 25 -8.73 1.02 4.90
C LEU A 25 -8.55 0.45 6.32
N ARG A 26 -9.66 0.20 7.03
CA ARG A 26 -9.63 -0.41 8.37
C ARG A 26 -9.47 -1.93 8.33
N VAL A 27 -9.66 -2.57 7.18
CA VAL A 27 -9.56 -4.02 7.01
C VAL A 27 -8.15 -4.37 6.56
N PRO A 28 -7.33 -5.04 7.39
CA PRO A 28 -5.92 -5.30 7.08
C PRO A 28 -5.71 -6.09 5.79
N SER A 29 -6.60 -7.04 5.48
CA SER A 29 -6.56 -7.85 4.27
C SER A 29 -6.89 -7.09 2.98
N VAL A 30 -7.36 -5.84 3.06
CA VAL A 30 -7.57 -4.98 1.90
C VAL A 30 -6.50 -3.89 1.83
N ARG A 31 -6.25 -3.20 2.96
CA ARG A 31 -5.27 -2.11 3.03
C ARG A 31 -3.85 -2.56 2.63
N ASN A 32 -3.45 -3.78 2.98
CA ASN A 32 -2.10 -4.26 2.72
C ASN A 32 -1.93 -4.89 1.32
N HIS A 33 -3.00 -4.91 0.50
CA HIS A 33 -3.06 -5.61 -0.79
C HIS A 33 -3.36 -4.64 -1.94
N PRO A 34 -2.39 -3.78 -2.31
CA PRO A 34 -2.58 -2.78 -3.37
C PRO A 34 -2.84 -3.41 -4.75
N GLU A 35 -2.48 -4.67 -4.95
CA GLU A 35 -2.74 -5.42 -6.18
C GLU A 35 -4.23 -5.46 -6.55
N LEU A 36 -5.14 -5.41 -5.58
CA LEU A 36 -6.57 -5.52 -5.83
C LEU A 36 -7.11 -4.36 -6.68
N TYR A 37 -6.79 -3.11 -6.32
CA TYR A 37 -7.22 -1.96 -7.12
C TYR A 37 -6.37 -1.81 -8.39
N LEU A 38 -5.12 -2.28 -8.41
CA LEU A 38 -4.30 -2.28 -9.62
C LEU A 38 -4.84 -3.24 -10.69
N VAL A 39 -5.35 -4.41 -10.28
CA VAL A 39 -6.07 -5.32 -11.17
C VAL A 39 -7.33 -4.62 -11.70
N ALA A 40 -8.09 -3.93 -10.84
CA ALA A 40 -9.26 -3.18 -11.27
C ALA A 40 -8.91 -2.07 -12.29
N PHE A 41 -7.82 -1.32 -12.09
CA PHE A 41 -7.34 -0.32 -13.05
C PHE A 41 -6.86 -0.95 -14.37
N THR A 42 -6.25 -2.14 -14.30
CA THR A 42 -5.83 -2.90 -15.49
C THR A 42 -7.06 -3.31 -16.30
N LEU A 43 -8.08 -3.86 -15.65
CA LEU A 43 -9.34 -4.22 -16.28
C LEU A 43 -10.07 -2.99 -16.85
N ALA A 44 -10.11 -1.88 -16.11
CA ALA A 44 -10.69 -0.63 -16.59
C ALA A 44 -9.98 -0.12 -17.86
N THR A 45 -8.65 -0.12 -17.87
CA THR A 45 -7.84 0.25 -19.04
C THR A 45 -8.12 -0.67 -20.23
N ALA A 46 -8.21 -1.99 -20.01
CA ALA A 46 -8.52 -2.95 -21.06
C ALA A 46 -9.94 -2.75 -21.65
N ILE A 47 -10.95 -2.54 -20.80
CA ILE A 47 -12.32 -2.25 -21.24
C ILE A 47 -12.35 -0.96 -22.08
N ALA A 48 -11.70 0.10 -21.61
CA ALA A 48 -11.62 1.36 -22.32
C ALA A 48 -10.89 1.22 -23.66
N ALA A 49 -9.80 0.45 -23.71
CA ALA A 49 -9.02 0.21 -24.92
C ALA A 49 -9.84 -0.56 -25.97
N VAL A 50 -10.57 -1.60 -25.56
CA VAL A 50 -11.48 -2.34 -26.44
C VAL A 50 -12.61 -1.44 -26.93
N ALA A 51 -13.17 -0.58 -26.07
CA ALA A 51 -14.18 0.40 -26.46
C ALA A 51 -13.65 1.39 -27.52
N CYS A 52 -12.42 1.86 -27.32
CA CYS A 52 -11.72 2.75 -28.24
C CYS A 52 -11.45 2.08 -29.59
N TRP A 53 -10.95 0.83 -29.59
CA TRP A 53 -10.71 0.08 -30.83
C TRP A 53 -12.01 -0.16 -31.61
N ARG A 54 -13.11 -0.51 -30.93
CA ARG A 54 -14.40 -0.71 -31.61
C ARG A 54 -15.04 0.58 -32.11
N ALA A 55 -14.79 1.70 -31.45
CA ALA A 55 -15.32 2.99 -31.82
C ALA A 55 -14.37 4.11 -31.35
N PRO A 56 -13.46 4.58 -32.21
CA PRO A 56 -12.49 5.60 -31.84
C PRO A 56 -13.20 6.95 -31.70
N ARG A 57 -13.64 7.24 -30.47
CA ARG A 57 -14.37 8.45 -30.10
C ARG A 57 -13.69 9.09 -28.91
N TRP A 58 -13.78 10.41 -28.83
CA TRP A 58 -13.12 11.19 -27.77
C TRP A 58 -13.41 10.68 -26.35
N PRO A 59 -14.63 10.23 -25.95
CA PRO A 59 -14.85 9.75 -24.58
C PRO A 59 -14.10 8.45 -24.28
N ASN A 60 -13.91 7.60 -25.29
CA ASN A 60 -13.18 6.34 -25.13
C ASN A 60 -11.69 6.60 -24.99
N PHE A 61 -11.14 7.56 -25.74
CA PHE A 61 -9.75 8.02 -25.56
C PHE A 61 -9.53 8.62 -24.17
N VAL A 62 -10.46 9.45 -23.70
CA VAL A 62 -10.41 10.02 -22.34
C VAL A 62 -10.46 8.92 -21.28
N ALA A 63 -11.35 7.93 -21.43
CA ALA A 63 -11.44 6.80 -20.50
C ALA A 63 -10.15 5.97 -20.48
N VAL A 64 -9.55 5.68 -21.64
CA VAL A 64 -8.25 5.00 -21.72
C VAL A 64 -7.18 5.80 -21.00
N ALA A 65 -7.07 7.10 -21.30
CA ALA A 65 -6.06 7.96 -20.70
C ALA A 65 -6.20 8.01 -19.17
N LEU A 66 -7.42 8.23 -18.66
CA LEU A 66 -7.68 8.28 -17.23
C LEU A 66 -7.34 6.96 -16.53
N SER A 67 -7.82 5.82 -17.04
CA SER A 67 -7.54 4.51 -16.44
C SER A 67 -6.06 4.15 -16.52
N ALA A 68 -5.38 4.47 -17.62
CA ALA A 68 -3.95 4.23 -17.78
C ALA A 68 -3.11 5.10 -16.83
N VAL A 69 -3.48 6.38 -16.63
CA VAL A 69 -2.83 7.27 -15.66
C VAL A 69 -3.00 6.74 -14.25
N LEU A 70 -4.21 6.32 -13.86
CA LEU A 70 -4.45 5.72 -12.55
C LEU A 70 -3.63 4.44 -12.34
N LEU A 71 -3.56 3.57 -13.36
CA LEU A 71 -2.72 2.37 -13.32
C LEU A 71 -1.24 2.70 -13.16
N ALA A 72 -0.72 3.65 -13.95
CA ALA A 72 0.67 4.05 -13.92
C ALA A 72 1.06 4.71 -12.60
N LEU A 73 0.26 5.69 -12.13
CA LEU A 73 0.50 6.36 -10.86
C LEU A 73 0.35 5.41 -9.68
N GLY A 74 -0.67 4.55 -9.70
CA GLY A 74 -0.87 3.52 -8.69
C GLY A 74 0.31 2.56 -8.63
N GLY A 75 0.74 2.03 -9.77
CA GLY A 75 1.89 1.13 -9.86
C GLY A 75 3.18 1.82 -9.38
N TYR A 76 3.47 3.01 -9.88
CA TYR A 76 4.64 3.79 -9.47
C TYR A 76 4.65 4.07 -7.96
N PHE A 77 3.52 4.53 -7.41
CA PHE A 77 3.41 4.79 -5.97
C PHE A 77 3.71 3.52 -5.16
N ASN A 78 3.12 2.38 -5.51
CA ASN A 78 3.23 1.17 -4.70
C ASN A 78 4.56 0.44 -4.84
N PHE A 79 5.13 0.42 -6.04
CA PHE A 79 6.33 -0.37 -6.33
C PHE A 79 7.62 0.46 -6.35
N VAL A 80 7.52 1.79 -6.38
CA VAL A 80 8.68 2.69 -6.36
C VAL A 80 8.64 3.62 -5.15
N LEU A 81 7.61 4.45 -5.00
CA LEU A 81 7.62 5.53 -3.99
C LEU A 81 7.39 5.00 -2.55
N ALA A 82 6.49 4.04 -2.38
CA ALA A 82 6.12 3.47 -1.09
C ALA A 82 6.97 2.25 -0.70
N ARG A 83 7.98 1.89 -1.50
CA ARG A 83 8.89 0.79 -1.17
C ARG A 83 9.72 1.18 0.05
N VAL A 84 9.51 0.46 1.16
CA VAL A 84 10.41 0.54 2.31
C VAL A 84 11.64 -0.31 2.00
N PRO A 85 12.87 0.24 2.10
CA PRO A 85 14.08 -0.55 1.95
C PRO A 85 14.06 -1.75 2.91
N ALA A 86 14.31 -2.94 2.38
CA ALA A 86 14.53 -4.11 3.22
C ALA A 86 15.90 -3.95 3.88
N THR A 87 15.92 -3.59 5.17
CA THR A 87 17.13 -3.67 5.97
C THR A 87 17.20 -5.08 6.54
N PRO A 88 18.16 -5.93 6.12
CA PRO A 88 18.31 -7.25 6.71
C PRO A 88 18.56 -7.12 8.21
N THR A 89 17.83 -7.88 9.03
CA THR A 89 18.10 -7.98 10.46
C THR A 89 19.45 -8.65 10.63
N VAL A 90 20.43 -7.90 11.16
CA VAL A 90 21.80 -8.39 11.38
C VAL A 90 21.89 -9.27 12.62
N LEU A 91 20.91 -9.18 13.53
CA LEU A 91 20.89 -9.94 14.78
C LEU A 91 20.54 -11.41 14.55
N ARG A 92 21.36 -12.31 15.10
CA ARG A 92 21.10 -13.76 15.09
C ARG A 92 20.77 -14.28 16.49
N VAL A 93 20.02 -15.37 16.55
CA VAL A 93 19.74 -16.07 17.81
C VAL A 93 21.07 -16.55 18.41
N GLY A 94 21.28 -16.23 19.69
CA GLY A 94 22.51 -16.53 20.42
C GLY A 94 23.56 -15.42 20.38
N GLU A 95 23.42 -14.42 19.51
CA GLU A 95 24.25 -13.22 19.58
C GLU A 95 23.82 -12.34 20.78
N PRO A 96 24.78 -11.73 21.51
CA PRO A 96 24.44 -10.78 22.56
C PRO A 96 23.62 -9.62 22.00
N ALA A 97 22.49 -9.32 22.65
CA ALA A 97 21.69 -8.16 22.29
C ALA A 97 22.52 -6.86 22.48
N PRO A 98 22.57 -5.94 21.48
CA PRO A 98 23.21 -4.65 21.64
C PRO A 98 22.60 -3.90 22.82
N ASP A 99 23.46 -3.34 23.67
CA ASP A 99 23.00 -2.52 24.78
C ASP A 99 22.46 -1.18 24.29
N PHE A 100 21.51 -0.63 25.02
CA PHE A 100 20.97 0.70 24.78
C PHE A 100 20.41 1.28 26.08
N THR A 101 20.37 2.60 26.14
CA THR A 101 19.72 3.36 27.21
C THR A 101 18.65 4.25 26.59
N LEU A 102 17.40 4.06 27.00
CA LEU A 102 16.27 4.85 26.52
C LEU A 102 15.47 5.38 27.72
N PRO A 103 14.82 6.54 27.60
CA PRO A 103 13.91 7.00 28.62
C PRO A 103 12.67 6.09 28.69
N ASP A 104 12.20 5.81 29.89
CA ASP A 104 10.88 5.24 30.11
C ASP A 104 9.77 6.30 29.94
N ALA A 105 8.52 5.91 30.21
CA ALA A 105 7.35 6.79 30.08
C ALA A 105 7.39 8.01 31.02
N THR A 106 8.22 7.99 32.07
CA THR A 106 8.40 9.09 33.02
C THR A 106 9.65 9.93 32.70
N GLY A 107 10.41 9.55 31.68
CA GLY A 107 11.69 10.19 31.32
C GLY A 107 12.90 9.63 32.06
N ALA A 108 12.73 8.61 32.91
CA ALA A 108 13.85 8.00 33.62
C ALA A 108 14.66 7.12 32.67
N ALA A 109 15.99 7.21 32.75
CA ALA A 109 16.87 6.43 31.89
C ALA A 109 16.86 4.94 32.28
N VAL A 110 16.55 4.07 31.33
CA VAL A 110 16.55 2.62 31.49
C VAL A 110 17.54 1.99 30.51
N SER A 111 18.54 1.28 31.04
CA SER A 111 19.53 0.55 30.24
C SER A 111 19.19 -0.93 30.16
N LEU A 112 19.32 -1.54 28.97
CA LEU A 112 19.11 -2.99 28.80
C LEU A 112 20.06 -3.80 29.70
N ALA A 113 21.32 -3.37 29.84
CA ALA A 113 22.29 -4.02 30.72
C ALA A 113 21.85 -4.11 32.19
N SER A 114 20.95 -3.25 32.67
CA SER A 114 20.48 -3.27 34.07
C SER A 114 19.66 -4.51 34.44
N PHE A 115 19.17 -5.25 33.43
CA PHE A 115 18.38 -6.47 33.60
C PHE A 115 19.20 -7.76 33.46
N ARG A 116 20.49 -7.67 33.09
CA ARG A 116 21.36 -8.86 32.96
C ARG A 116 21.42 -9.65 34.26
N ASP A 117 21.30 -10.97 34.14
CA ASP A 117 21.30 -11.94 35.26
C ASP A 117 20.19 -11.72 36.31
N ARG A 118 19.21 -10.84 36.03
CA ARG A 118 18.07 -10.58 36.92
C ARG A 118 16.77 -11.17 36.37
N ALA A 119 16.52 -10.98 35.08
CA ALA A 119 15.30 -11.46 34.44
C ALA A 119 15.47 -11.60 32.92
N PRO A 120 14.74 -12.52 32.27
CA PRO A 120 14.56 -12.50 30.82
C PRO A 120 13.88 -11.18 30.38
N VAL A 121 14.33 -10.62 29.25
CA VAL A 121 13.80 -9.36 28.70
C VAL A 121 13.17 -9.62 27.34
N VAL A 122 11.96 -9.10 27.14
CA VAL A 122 11.28 -9.08 25.84
C VAL A 122 11.28 -7.65 25.32
N LEU A 123 11.86 -7.45 24.13
CA LEU A 123 11.87 -6.15 23.46
C LEU A 123 10.75 -6.10 22.41
N VAL A 124 9.87 -5.11 22.53
CA VAL A 124 8.80 -4.89 21.56
C VAL A 124 8.97 -3.51 20.92
N PHE A 125 9.22 -3.49 19.61
CA PHE A 125 9.38 -2.27 18.83
C PHE A 125 8.04 -1.90 18.18
N TYR A 126 7.55 -0.70 18.46
CA TYR A 126 6.35 -0.16 17.84
C TYR A 126 6.70 1.05 16.96
N ARG A 127 5.97 1.23 15.87
CA ARG A 127 6.06 2.43 15.04
C ARG A 127 5.01 3.44 15.48
N GLY A 128 5.44 4.65 15.84
CA GLY A 128 4.57 5.76 16.26
C GLY A 128 4.46 5.93 17.78
N TYR A 129 3.83 7.02 18.21
CA TYR A 129 3.40 7.22 19.59
C TYR A 129 2.02 6.60 19.75
N TRP A 130 1.86 5.72 20.74
CA TRP A 130 0.60 5.05 21.08
C TRP A 130 0.14 5.50 22.46
#